data_AF-A0A2K4ZBF4-F1
#
_entry.id   AF-A0A2K4ZBF4-F1
#
_cell.length_a   1.000
_cell.length_b   1.000
_cell.length_c   1.000
_cell.angle_alpha   90.00
_cell.angle_beta   90.00
_cell.angle_gamma   90.00
#
_symmetry.space_group_name_H-M   'P 1'
#
loop_
_entity.id
_entity.type
_entity.pdbx_description
1 polymer ?
#
loop_
_entity_poly.entity_id
_entity_poly.type
_entity_poly.pdbx_seq_one_letter_code
_entity_poly.pdbx_strand_id
1 'polypeptide(L)'
;MALGRNEAMKKELRSARLKQRTAKPGEVYAFYVEMLGKYGVCQILAVDGKSICYVLLDYLECDLPGEDILERLQPYHRESFRYHHQMIKTGIENTPVPRDYRYIGQCGLKSSPVWDSYSWKWPAGEDYCYEERWKSFDEKARSAYKKYVNSGDFVSVHGRMFRKNTGGLRDDLYQCLTEKDTLEEFPCITYAEVRGYSGKLVNLLSTAPLLRTLRLQKAGVEVLDLGKTCLDNLELDMSGIRKLVLPKDTRFLKLYGKIRPELQIDDSLCSGKLTLEISLKKALLQRYGLQKNRVPRLCLTDIKELDMRQAAEQFPEAEYLNISGAPGTVTHMQEAGKLSGLRNLYCKELFGYDERDMEALEGLRELRELDFDSVPKGAGLYLKKHWKGKLDRLSVTHLRDEGWLRDNLENPLRHWDGNEFIPEAAYRSARKCYKDTKKLLTEAMGRAADRKEIEEIVRRYTGYFNKLNDRYEEFVETEEREDIFMAMQRLYEECILQGEYGQADENAAPVTLSEIWHVMDEVRENW
;
A
#
# COMPACT_ATOMS: atom_id res chain seq x y z
N MET A 1 55.39 16.75 -6.08
CA MET A 1 54.32 16.94 -7.08
C MET A 1 53.33 15.77 -7.20
N ALA A 2 53.57 14.58 -6.61
CA ALA A 2 52.65 13.45 -6.70
C ALA A 2 51.49 13.44 -5.66
N LEU A 3 51.61 14.17 -4.54
CA LEU A 3 50.58 14.23 -3.49
C LEU A 3 49.42 15.17 -3.84
N GLY A 4 49.66 16.27 -4.56
CA GLY A 4 48.62 17.24 -4.94
C GLY A 4 47.69 16.77 -6.07
N ARG A 5 48.14 15.85 -6.94
CA ARG A 5 47.28 15.25 -7.98
C ARG A 5 46.28 14.24 -7.40
N ASN A 6 46.61 13.57 -6.31
CA ASN A 6 45.75 12.57 -5.68
C ASN A 6 44.63 13.21 -4.84
N GLU A 7 44.86 14.38 -4.25
CA GLU A 7 43.83 15.20 -3.62
C GLU A 7 42.91 15.88 -4.65
N ALA A 8 43.44 16.37 -5.77
CA ALA A 8 42.63 16.94 -6.85
C ALA A 8 41.72 15.90 -7.50
N MET A 9 42.22 14.67 -7.73
CA MET A 9 41.43 13.56 -8.28
C MET A 9 40.40 13.04 -7.27
N LYS A 10 40.71 13.02 -5.97
CA LYS A 10 39.73 12.75 -4.89
C LYS A 10 38.70 13.88 -4.74
N LYS A 11 39.06 15.14 -5.04
CA LYS A 11 38.12 16.28 -5.06
C LYS A 11 37.22 16.25 -6.30
N GLU A 12 37.74 15.86 -7.47
CA GLU A 12 36.94 15.67 -8.69
C GLU A 12 35.99 14.46 -8.58
N LEU A 13 36.43 13.35 -7.99
CA LEU A 13 35.55 12.20 -7.67
C LEU A 13 34.55 12.51 -6.55
N ARG A 14 34.85 13.42 -5.62
CA ARG A 14 33.90 13.95 -4.63
C ARG A 14 33.02 15.09 -5.15
N SER A 15 33.31 15.63 -6.34
CA SER A 15 32.63 16.79 -6.94
C SER A 15 31.86 16.46 -8.22
N ALA A 16 31.95 15.25 -8.75
CA ALA A 16 30.95 14.75 -9.69
C ALA A 16 29.64 14.43 -8.93
N ARG A 17 29.05 15.44 -8.27
CA ARG A 17 27.61 15.48 -8.12
C ARG A 17 27.09 15.45 -9.54
N LEU A 18 26.71 14.28 -10.05
CA LEU A 18 25.84 14.19 -11.21
C LEU A 18 24.67 15.10 -10.89
N LYS A 19 24.68 16.31 -11.46
CA LYS A 19 23.55 17.22 -11.34
C LYS A 19 22.37 16.44 -11.88
N GLN A 20 21.45 16.11 -10.98
CA GLN A 20 20.29 15.33 -11.33
C GLN A 20 19.53 16.07 -12.41
N ARG A 21 19.27 15.40 -13.52
CA ARG A 21 18.73 16.04 -14.71
C ARG A 21 17.29 16.49 -14.41
N THR A 22 16.96 17.71 -14.79
CA THR A 22 15.57 18.17 -14.86
C THR A 22 15.05 17.86 -16.25
N ALA A 23 13.85 17.31 -16.34
CA ALA A 23 13.20 17.02 -17.60
C ALA A 23 12.90 18.28 -18.41
N LYS A 24 12.83 18.15 -19.74
CA LYS A 24 12.35 19.19 -20.66
C LYS A 24 11.31 18.62 -21.63
N PRO A 25 10.36 19.45 -22.11
CA PRO A 25 9.40 19.01 -23.13
C PRO A 25 10.09 18.44 -24.38
N GLY A 26 9.55 17.34 -24.91
CA GLY A 26 10.05 16.60 -26.06
C GLY A 26 11.14 15.57 -25.74
N GLU A 27 11.74 15.60 -24.55
CA GLU A 27 12.74 14.62 -24.16
C GLU A 27 12.13 13.22 -23.98
N VAL A 28 12.89 12.21 -24.40
CA VAL A 28 12.50 10.80 -24.32
C VAL A 28 13.47 10.06 -23.42
N TYR A 29 12.91 9.28 -22.50
CA TYR A 29 13.65 8.51 -21.52
C TYR A 29 13.23 7.03 -21.58
N ALA A 30 14.22 6.15 -21.58
CA ALA A 30 14.01 4.73 -21.36
C ALA A 30 14.22 4.37 -19.89
N PHE A 31 13.44 3.43 -19.39
CA PHE A 31 13.52 2.92 -18.01
C PHE A 31 13.34 1.40 -18.01
N TYR A 32 13.95 0.73 -17.04
CA TYR A 32 13.92 -0.73 -16.98
C TYR A 32 12.71 -1.23 -16.20
N VAL A 33 11.87 -2.04 -16.86
CA VAL A 33 10.71 -2.70 -16.27
C VAL A 33 11.15 -4.03 -15.68
N GLU A 34 11.54 -3.99 -14.42
CA GLU A 34 12.18 -5.10 -13.70
C GLU A 34 11.38 -6.40 -13.73
N MET A 35 10.04 -6.31 -13.65
CA MET A 35 9.15 -7.47 -13.68
C MET A 35 9.14 -8.21 -15.02
N LEU A 36 9.40 -7.50 -16.11
CA LEU A 36 9.39 -8.04 -17.48
C LEU A 36 10.79 -8.29 -18.02
N GLY A 37 11.82 -7.75 -17.37
CA GLY A 37 13.21 -7.85 -17.81
C GLY A 37 13.51 -7.04 -19.08
N LYS A 38 12.74 -5.98 -19.34
CA LYS A 38 12.73 -5.21 -20.60
C LYS A 38 12.78 -3.69 -20.34
N TYR A 39 13.14 -2.90 -21.34
CA TYR A 39 13.07 -1.45 -21.33
C TYR A 39 11.73 -0.95 -21.84
N GLY A 40 11.09 -0.08 -21.05
CA GLY A 40 9.98 0.77 -21.45
C GLY A 40 10.46 2.18 -21.78
N VAL A 41 9.60 2.99 -22.41
CA VAL A 41 9.95 4.36 -22.81
C VAL A 41 8.83 5.34 -22.48
N CYS A 42 9.18 6.53 -22.02
CA CYS A 42 8.26 7.66 -21.88
C CYS A 42 8.79 8.92 -22.58
N GLN A 43 7.88 9.74 -23.11
CA GLN A 43 8.17 11.10 -23.56
C GLN A 43 7.62 12.12 -22.58
N ILE A 44 8.39 13.16 -22.32
CA ILE A 44 7.96 14.34 -21.58
C ILE A 44 7.20 15.26 -22.52
N LEU A 45 5.92 15.49 -22.24
CA LEU A 45 5.04 16.32 -23.06
C LEU A 45 5.08 17.79 -22.64
N ALA A 46 5.13 18.04 -21.34
CA ALA A 46 5.24 19.38 -20.77
C ALA A 46 5.96 19.34 -19.42
N VAL A 47 6.56 20.47 -19.08
CA VAL A 47 7.15 20.73 -17.76
C VAL A 47 6.73 22.13 -17.39
N ASP A 48 6.08 22.29 -16.23
CA ASP A 48 5.81 23.59 -15.63
C ASP A 48 6.55 23.73 -14.30
N GLY A 49 6.36 24.85 -13.60
CA GLY A 49 7.09 25.11 -12.35
C GLY A 49 6.80 24.12 -11.21
N LYS A 50 5.71 23.34 -11.28
CA LYS A 50 5.26 22.42 -10.22
C LYS A 50 5.08 20.98 -10.69
N SER A 51 4.91 20.74 -11.99
CA SER A 51 4.54 19.44 -12.54
C SER A 51 5.29 19.07 -13.82
N ILE A 52 5.28 17.77 -14.13
CA ILE A 52 5.74 17.18 -15.38
C ILE A 52 4.57 16.37 -15.95
N CYS A 53 4.32 16.51 -17.25
CA CYS A 53 3.38 15.69 -18.01
C CYS A 53 4.18 14.70 -18.87
N TYR A 54 3.90 13.40 -18.77
CA TYR A 54 4.52 12.38 -19.63
C TYR A 54 3.48 11.47 -20.30
N VAL A 55 3.91 10.80 -21.36
CA VAL A 55 3.17 9.70 -22.00
C VAL A 55 4.11 8.51 -22.21
N LEU A 56 3.60 7.29 -22.03
CA LEU A 56 4.33 6.08 -22.39
C LEU A 56 4.38 5.92 -23.92
N LEU A 57 5.46 5.34 -24.44
CA LEU A 57 5.63 5.05 -25.86
C LEU A 57 5.60 3.54 -26.10
N ASP A 58 5.18 3.13 -27.29
CA ASP A 58 5.09 1.71 -27.68
C ASP A 58 6.48 1.12 -27.94
N TYR A 59 7.18 0.83 -26.86
CA TYR A 59 8.49 0.19 -26.84
C TYR A 59 8.61 -0.67 -25.58
N LEU A 60 8.81 -1.97 -25.77
CA LEU A 60 8.97 -2.93 -24.68
C LEU A 60 9.89 -4.07 -25.11
N GLU A 61 11.20 -3.81 -25.10
CA GLU A 61 12.23 -4.70 -25.64
C GLU A 61 13.37 -4.96 -24.67
N CYS A 62 14.16 -6.01 -24.92
CA CYS A 62 15.31 -6.34 -24.06
C CYS A 62 16.45 -5.32 -24.18
N ASP A 63 16.59 -4.71 -25.36
CA ASP A 63 17.66 -3.77 -25.65
C ASP A 63 17.26 -2.32 -25.32
N LEU A 64 18.26 -1.49 -25.03
CA LEU A 64 18.05 -0.06 -24.85
C LEU A 64 17.77 0.57 -26.23
N PRO A 65 16.73 1.41 -26.37
CA PRO A 65 16.43 2.05 -27.65
C PRO A 65 17.55 3.02 -28.07
N GLY A 66 17.84 3.05 -29.37
CA GLY A 66 18.71 4.06 -29.99
C GLY A 66 17.96 5.37 -30.30
N GLU A 67 18.71 6.42 -30.64
CA GLU A 67 18.13 7.70 -31.06
C GLU A 67 17.41 7.60 -32.42
N ASP A 68 17.79 6.63 -33.26
CA ASP A 68 17.29 6.41 -34.62
C ASP A 68 15.80 6.02 -34.67
N ILE A 69 15.26 5.48 -33.57
CA ILE A 69 13.85 5.07 -33.51
C ILE A 69 12.91 6.18 -33.04
N LEU A 70 13.42 7.30 -32.52
CA LEU A 70 12.62 8.33 -31.83
C LEU A 70 11.46 8.86 -32.67
N GLU A 71 11.68 9.07 -33.96
CA GLU A 71 10.62 9.57 -34.84
C GLU A 71 9.54 8.52 -35.12
N ARG A 72 9.88 7.23 -35.04
CA ARG A 72 8.97 6.11 -35.30
C ARG A 72 8.16 5.71 -34.07
N LEU A 73 8.66 5.98 -32.87
CA LEU A 73 7.94 5.68 -31.62
C LEU A 73 6.55 6.32 -31.63
N GLN A 74 5.54 5.51 -31.32
CA GLN A 74 4.15 5.92 -31.18
C GLN A 74 3.75 5.96 -29.71
N PRO A 75 2.72 6.73 -29.33
CA PRO A 75 2.15 6.62 -28.00
C PRO A 75 1.70 5.19 -27.70
N TYR A 76 1.94 4.75 -26.47
CA TYR A 76 1.46 3.47 -25.98
C TYR A 76 -0.05 3.51 -25.75
N HIS A 77 -0.76 2.49 -26.25
CA HIS A 77 -2.20 2.35 -26.10
C HIS A 77 -2.52 1.10 -25.28
N ARG A 78 -3.39 1.27 -24.28
CA ARG A 78 -3.82 0.20 -23.39
C ARG A 78 -5.03 -0.53 -23.96
N GLU A 79 -4.96 -1.85 -23.95
CA GLU A 79 -6.08 -2.75 -24.32
C GLU A 79 -6.51 -3.63 -23.14
N SER A 80 -5.77 -3.62 -22.04
CA SER A 80 -6.06 -4.41 -20.85
C SER A 80 -7.42 -4.09 -20.21
N PHE A 81 -8.17 -5.13 -19.85
CA PHE A 81 -9.42 -5.03 -19.08
C PHE A 81 -10.43 -4.01 -19.63
N ARG A 82 -10.66 -2.88 -18.93
CA ARG A 82 -11.66 -1.87 -19.33
C ARG A 82 -11.17 -0.90 -20.42
N TYR A 83 -9.87 -0.87 -20.69
CA TYR A 83 -9.28 0.06 -21.64
C TYR A 83 -9.55 -0.37 -23.09
N HIS A 84 -10.03 0.52 -23.95
CA HIS A 84 -10.24 0.25 -25.37
C HIS A 84 -9.38 1.20 -26.17
N HIS A 85 -8.21 0.74 -26.60
CA HIS A 85 -7.23 1.55 -27.33
C HIS A 85 -6.98 2.92 -26.69
N GLN A 86 -6.75 2.95 -25.37
CA GLN A 86 -6.64 4.21 -24.64
C GLN A 86 -5.18 4.61 -24.41
N MET A 87 -4.80 5.79 -24.89
CA MET A 87 -3.58 6.48 -24.50
C MET A 87 -3.82 7.26 -23.22
N ILE A 88 -2.93 7.11 -22.23
CA ILE A 88 -2.99 7.83 -20.95
C ILE A 88 -1.81 8.79 -20.87
N LYS A 89 -2.09 10.07 -20.64
CA LYS A 89 -1.07 11.07 -20.29
C LYS A 89 -1.13 11.31 -18.78
N THR A 90 0.03 11.32 -18.13
CA THR A 90 0.13 11.35 -16.67
C THR A 90 0.90 12.57 -16.20
N GLY A 91 0.29 13.33 -15.29
CA GLY A 91 0.95 14.38 -14.52
C GLY A 91 1.65 13.82 -13.28
N ILE A 92 2.83 14.36 -12.95
CA ILE A 92 3.58 14.08 -11.73
C ILE A 92 4.13 15.38 -11.16
N GLU A 93 4.55 15.38 -9.89
CA GLU A 93 5.32 16.51 -9.34
C GLU A 93 6.62 16.73 -10.14
N ASN A 94 7.03 17.99 -10.27
CA ASN A 94 8.28 18.36 -10.92
C ASN A 94 9.48 17.97 -10.04
N THR A 95 9.82 16.69 -10.13
CA THR A 95 10.97 16.05 -9.51
C THR A 95 12.07 15.83 -10.54
N PRO A 96 13.34 15.74 -10.12
CA PRO A 96 14.40 15.36 -11.04
C PRO A 96 14.14 14.00 -11.70
N VAL A 97 14.66 13.83 -12.91
CA VAL A 97 14.62 12.54 -13.63
C VAL A 97 15.37 11.49 -12.80
N PRO A 98 14.78 10.30 -12.55
CA PRO A 98 15.43 9.26 -11.76
C PRO A 98 16.73 8.77 -12.41
N ARG A 99 17.69 8.34 -11.60
CA ARG A 99 19.06 8.05 -12.06
C ARG A 99 19.18 6.83 -12.96
N ASP A 100 18.24 5.91 -12.87
CA ASP A 100 18.16 4.71 -13.70
C ASP A 100 17.47 4.95 -15.05
N TYR A 101 16.94 6.15 -15.28
CA TYR A 101 16.36 6.52 -16.56
C TYR A 101 17.47 6.96 -17.50
N ARG A 102 17.42 6.43 -18.72
CA ARG A 102 18.38 6.72 -19.78
C ARG A 102 17.76 7.73 -20.73
N TYR A 103 18.37 8.90 -20.82
CA TYR A 103 18.03 9.86 -21.85
C TYR A 103 18.38 9.27 -23.22
N ILE A 104 17.39 9.20 -24.11
CA ILE A 104 17.53 8.63 -25.46
C ILE A 104 17.73 9.74 -26.49
N GLY A 105 17.00 10.84 -26.34
CA GLY A 105 17.09 12.01 -27.22
C GLY A 105 15.86 12.89 -27.09
N GLN A 106 15.61 13.73 -28.09
CA GLN A 106 14.48 14.65 -28.13
C GLN A 106 13.82 14.58 -29.51
N CYS A 107 12.49 14.52 -29.55
CA CYS A 107 11.71 14.50 -30.79
C CYS A 107 10.45 15.36 -30.65
N GLY A 108 9.69 15.50 -31.75
CA GLY A 108 8.39 16.17 -31.73
C GLY A 108 7.42 15.51 -30.75
N LEU A 109 6.54 16.31 -30.14
CA LEU A 109 5.56 15.79 -29.17
C LEU A 109 4.65 14.77 -29.87
N LYS A 110 4.57 13.56 -29.30
CA LYS A 110 3.74 12.46 -29.80
C LYS A 110 2.27 12.62 -29.40
N SER A 111 1.97 13.57 -28.51
CA SER A 111 0.62 13.88 -28.06
C SER A 111 0.51 15.30 -27.51
N SER A 112 -0.72 15.75 -27.22
CA SER A 112 -0.97 17.04 -26.58
C SER A 112 -0.56 17.02 -25.09
N PRO A 113 -0.11 18.15 -24.52
CA PRO A 113 0.43 18.21 -23.15
C PRO A 113 -0.61 18.22 -22.03
N VAL A 114 -1.88 17.90 -22.30
CA VAL A 114 -2.95 17.87 -21.30
C VAL A 114 -3.02 16.47 -20.69
N TRP A 115 -2.78 16.30 -19.38
CA TRP A 115 -2.87 14.98 -18.75
C TRP A 115 -4.31 14.58 -18.41
N ASP A 116 -4.55 13.27 -18.38
CA ASP A 116 -5.84 12.66 -18.02
C ASP A 116 -5.80 12.02 -16.61
N SER A 117 -4.60 11.88 -16.05
CA SER A 117 -4.33 11.17 -14.81
C SER A 117 -3.17 11.81 -14.04
N TYR A 118 -3.10 11.56 -12.74
CA TYR A 118 -2.02 12.01 -11.86
C TYR A 118 -1.35 10.80 -11.19
N SER A 119 -0.02 10.87 -11.05
CA SER A 119 0.80 9.92 -10.30
C SER A 119 1.75 10.68 -9.38
N TRP A 120 2.11 10.06 -8.26
CA TRP A 120 3.11 10.60 -7.33
C TRP A 120 4.55 10.20 -7.70
N LYS A 121 4.74 9.39 -8.75
CA LYS A 121 6.04 8.87 -9.19
C LYS A 121 6.17 8.77 -10.70
N TRP A 122 7.42 8.74 -11.16
CA TRP A 122 7.82 8.41 -12.53
C TRP A 122 7.36 6.99 -12.93
N PRO A 123 7.18 6.69 -14.24
CA PRO A 123 6.61 5.42 -14.70
C PRO A 123 7.56 4.23 -14.45
N ALA A 124 7.14 3.25 -13.64
CA ALA A 124 7.97 2.05 -13.36
C ALA A 124 7.58 0.82 -14.20
N GLY A 125 6.66 0.99 -15.16
CA GLY A 125 6.27 -0.04 -16.12
C GLY A 125 5.07 -0.90 -15.69
N GLU A 126 4.31 -0.46 -14.69
CA GLU A 126 3.09 -1.13 -14.25
C GLU A 126 2.10 -1.32 -15.42
N ASP A 127 1.93 -0.30 -16.27
CA ASP A 127 1.04 -0.37 -17.43
C ASP A 127 1.47 -1.43 -18.46
N TYR A 128 2.78 -1.59 -18.69
CA TYR A 128 3.29 -2.69 -19.52
C TYR A 128 3.04 -4.04 -18.86
N CYS A 129 3.24 -4.15 -17.55
CA CYS A 129 3.02 -5.41 -16.81
C CYS A 129 1.55 -5.84 -16.88
N TYR A 130 0.60 -4.91 -16.71
CA TYR A 130 -0.82 -5.19 -16.84
C TYR A 130 -1.21 -5.62 -18.25
N GLU A 131 -0.60 -5.03 -19.27
CA GLU A 131 -0.90 -5.35 -20.66
C GLU A 131 -0.30 -6.70 -21.09
N GLU A 132 0.94 -7.00 -20.73
CA GLU A 132 1.53 -8.32 -20.99
C GLU A 132 0.79 -9.41 -20.24
N ARG A 133 0.37 -9.15 -18.98
CA ARG A 133 -0.53 -10.05 -18.26
C ARG A 133 -1.86 -10.22 -18.99
N TRP A 134 -2.46 -9.13 -19.48
CA TRP A 134 -3.68 -9.22 -20.27
C TRP A 134 -3.49 -10.10 -21.51
N LYS A 135 -2.47 -9.82 -22.33
CA LYS A 135 -2.13 -10.58 -23.54
C LYS A 135 -1.86 -12.07 -23.25
N SER A 136 -1.38 -12.42 -22.06
CA SER A 136 -1.16 -13.81 -21.65
C SER A 136 -2.45 -14.63 -21.47
N PHE A 137 -3.61 -13.98 -21.32
CA PHE A 137 -4.88 -14.66 -21.22
C PHE A 137 -5.42 -15.11 -22.59
N ASP A 138 -6.16 -16.22 -22.58
CA ASP A 138 -6.86 -16.74 -23.74
C ASP A 138 -7.73 -15.68 -24.43
N GLU A 139 -7.68 -15.65 -25.76
CA GLU A 139 -8.37 -14.64 -26.58
C GLU A 139 -9.89 -14.71 -26.44
N LYS A 140 -10.48 -15.90 -26.26
CA LYS A 140 -11.93 -16.03 -26.03
C LYS A 140 -12.31 -15.46 -24.67
N ALA A 141 -11.52 -15.75 -23.63
CA ALA A 141 -11.73 -15.18 -22.30
C ALA A 141 -11.64 -13.64 -22.32
N ARG A 142 -10.62 -13.08 -22.99
CA ARG A 142 -10.48 -11.63 -23.18
C ARG A 142 -11.65 -11.01 -23.94
N SER A 143 -12.08 -11.63 -25.03
CA SER A 143 -13.20 -11.16 -25.85
C SER A 143 -14.53 -11.21 -25.08
N ALA A 144 -14.75 -12.28 -24.29
CA ALA A 144 -15.91 -12.39 -23.43
C ALA A 144 -15.92 -11.29 -22.36
N TYR A 145 -14.79 -11.04 -21.69
CA TYR A 145 -14.66 -9.93 -20.75
C TYR A 145 -15.04 -8.60 -21.41
N LYS A 146 -14.45 -8.28 -22.58
CA LYS A 146 -14.70 -7.01 -23.29
C LYS A 146 -16.16 -6.84 -23.68
N LYS A 147 -16.81 -7.92 -24.11
CA LYS A 147 -18.23 -7.92 -24.45
C LYS A 147 -19.11 -7.57 -23.24
N TYR A 148 -18.80 -8.13 -22.07
CA TYR A 148 -19.70 -8.06 -20.92
C TYR A 148 -19.34 -6.99 -19.89
N VAL A 149 -18.12 -6.45 -19.86
CA VAL A 149 -17.67 -5.53 -18.79
C VAL A 149 -18.55 -4.28 -18.64
N ASN A 150 -19.10 -3.77 -19.75
CA ASN A 150 -20.03 -2.64 -19.78
C ASN A 150 -21.49 -3.07 -20.02
N SER A 151 -21.79 -4.37 -19.96
CA SER A 151 -23.14 -4.89 -20.16
C SER A 151 -24.01 -4.78 -18.90
N GLY A 152 -25.32 -4.69 -19.11
CA GLY A 152 -26.33 -4.81 -18.06
C GLY A 152 -26.82 -6.24 -17.84
N ASP A 153 -26.18 -7.23 -18.45
CA ASP A 153 -26.69 -8.60 -18.50
C ASP A 153 -26.60 -9.30 -17.14
N PHE A 154 -27.49 -10.28 -16.94
CA PHE A 154 -27.58 -11.06 -15.72
C PHE A 154 -27.44 -12.57 -15.98
N VAL A 155 -27.03 -13.28 -14.93
CA VAL A 155 -27.00 -14.74 -14.82
C VAL A 155 -27.95 -15.13 -13.68
N SER A 156 -28.80 -16.13 -13.91
CA SER A 156 -29.57 -16.76 -12.85
C SER A 156 -28.77 -17.92 -12.26
N VAL A 157 -28.42 -17.82 -10.99
CA VAL A 157 -27.75 -18.87 -10.22
C VAL A 157 -28.72 -19.34 -9.14
N HIS A 158 -29.22 -20.57 -9.29
CA HIS A 158 -30.18 -21.20 -8.36
C HIS A 158 -31.36 -20.28 -7.98
N GLY A 159 -31.89 -19.53 -8.95
CA GLY A 159 -33.04 -18.63 -8.78
C GLY A 159 -32.69 -17.20 -8.31
N ARG A 160 -31.41 -16.88 -8.11
CA ARG A 160 -30.93 -15.52 -7.79
C ARG A 160 -30.20 -14.90 -8.97
N MET A 161 -30.45 -13.61 -9.20
CA MET A 161 -29.89 -12.88 -10.33
C MET A 161 -28.60 -12.16 -9.95
N PHE A 162 -27.54 -12.39 -10.72
CA PHE A 162 -26.24 -11.74 -10.56
C PHE A 162 -25.82 -11.07 -11.87
N ARG A 163 -25.08 -9.96 -11.81
CA ARG A 163 -24.60 -9.30 -13.02
C ARG A 163 -23.49 -10.11 -13.69
N LYS A 164 -23.50 -10.22 -15.02
CA LYS A 164 -22.41 -10.84 -15.80
C LYS A 164 -21.09 -10.07 -15.68
N ASN A 165 -21.17 -8.75 -15.49
CA ASN A 165 -20.00 -7.88 -15.35
C ASN A 165 -19.43 -7.81 -13.93
N THR A 166 -19.88 -8.70 -13.03
CA THR A 166 -19.33 -8.83 -11.68
C THR A 166 -17.82 -9.06 -11.75
N GLY A 167 -17.06 -8.16 -11.11
CA GLY A 167 -15.60 -8.16 -11.18
C GLY A 167 -14.90 -9.21 -10.30
N GLY A 168 -15.61 -9.74 -9.29
CA GLY A 168 -15.03 -10.71 -8.37
C GLY A 168 -16.04 -11.65 -7.72
N LEU A 169 -15.56 -12.84 -7.37
CA LEU A 169 -16.32 -13.83 -6.60
C LEU A 169 -16.31 -13.41 -5.13
N ARG A 170 -17.44 -12.86 -4.65
CA ARG A 170 -17.64 -12.47 -3.24
C ARG A 170 -18.61 -13.41 -2.55
N ASP A 171 -18.73 -13.28 -1.22
CA ASP A 171 -19.53 -14.18 -0.38
C ASP A 171 -20.99 -14.32 -0.86
N ASP A 172 -21.63 -13.26 -1.38
CA ASP A 172 -23.01 -13.31 -1.87
C ASP A 172 -23.22 -14.33 -3.03
N LEU A 173 -22.36 -14.25 -4.05
CA LEU A 173 -22.35 -15.19 -5.18
C LEU A 173 -21.78 -16.54 -4.75
N TYR A 174 -20.69 -16.55 -3.98
CA TYR A 174 -20.01 -17.77 -3.55
C TYR A 174 -20.90 -18.67 -2.69
N GLN A 175 -21.75 -18.12 -1.83
CA GLN A 175 -22.70 -18.89 -1.02
C GLN A 175 -23.84 -19.50 -1.85
N CYS A 176 -24.17 -18.90 -2.99
CA CYS A 176 -25.19 -19.44 -3.90
C CYS A 176 -24.64 -20.59 -4.74
N LEU A 177 -23.35 -20.58 -5.05
CA LEU A 177 -22.70 -21.62 -5.86
C LEU A 177 -22.44 -22.91 -5.06
N THR A 178 -22.47 -24.03 -5.76
CA THR A 178 -22.19 -25.40 -5.32
C THR A 178 -20.93 -25.93 -5.98
N GLU A 179 -20.47 -27.12 -5.59
CA GLU A 179 -19.30 -27.77 -6.21
C GLU A 179 -19.49 -28.15 -7.68
N LYS A 180 -20.75 -28.23 -8.15
CA LYS A 180 -21.07 -28.56 -9.55
C LYS A 180 -21.12 -27.34 -10.46
N ASP A 181 -21.17 -26.14 -9.89
CA ASP A 181 -21.26 -24.91 -10.64
C ASP A 181 -19.88 -24.47 -11.16
N THR A 182 -19.90 -23.62 -12.19
CA THR A 182 -18.70 -23.04 -12.81
C THR A 182 -18.81 -21.52 -12.86
N LEU A 183 -17.68 -20.84 -13.11
CA LEU A 183 -17.63 -19.39 -13.29
C LEU A 183 -17.63 -18.96 -14.77
N GLU A 184 -17.92 -19.87 -15.70
CA GLU A 184 -17.88 -19.60 -17.14
C GLU A 184 -18.89 -18.52 -17.59
N GLU A 185 -20.05 -18.46 -16.93
CA GLU A 185 -21.07 -17.42 -17.16
C GLU A 185 -20.71 -16.03 -16.58
N PHE A 186 -19.58 -15.94 -15.86
CA PHE A 186 -19.08 -14.73 -15.21
C PHE A 186 -17.72 -14.31 -15.79
N PRO A 187 -17.67 -13.87 -17.06
CA PRO A 187 -16.41 -13.61 -17.77
C PRO A 187 -15.60 -12.44 -17.21
N CYS A 188 -16.20 -11.62 -16.34
CA CYS A 188 -15.55 -10.45 -15.75
C CYS A 188 -14.89 -10.71 -14.39
N ILE A 189 -14.99 -11.92 -13.84
CA ILE A 189 -14.37 -12.25 -12.55
C ILE A 189 -12.84 -12.34 -12.71
N THR A 190 -12.14 -11.49 -11.96
CA THR A 190 -10.66 -11.39 -11.96
C THR A 190 -10.04 -11.62 -10.57
N TYR A 191 -10.87 -11.60 -9.52
CA TYR A 191 -10.46 -11.89 -8.15
C TYR A 191 -11.54 -12.68 -7.39
N ALA A 192 -11.14 -13.36 -6.32
CA ALA A 192 -12.04 -13.92 -5.33
C ALA A 192 -11.76 -13.32 -3.95
N GLU A 193 -12.81 -13.02 -3.20
CA GLU A 193 -12.77 -12.59 -1.82
C GLU A 193 -13.81 -13.39 -1.02
N VAL A 194 -13.33 -14.42 -0.32
CA VAL A 194 -14.21 -15.44 0.25
C VAL A 194 -13.72 -15.90 1.62
N ARG A 195 -14.64 -16.49 2.38
CA ARG A 195 -14.36 -17.17 3.65
C ARG A 195 -14.34 -18.69 3.50
N GLY A 196 -13.31 -19.31 4.05
CA GLY A 196 -13.15 -20.77 4.07
C GLY A 196 -12.60 -21.35 2.76
N TYR A 197 -11.75 -22.36 2.90
CA TYR A 197 -11.16 -23.11 1.79
C TYR A 197 -11.83 -24.49 1.66
N SER A 198 -12.23 -24.86 0.44
CA SER A 198 -12.98 -26.10 0.19
C SER A 198 -12.77 -26.60 -1.25
N GLY A 199 -13.19 -27.85 -1.52
CA GLY A 199 -13.21 -28.41 -2.88
C GLY A 199 -14.01 -27.56 -3.85
N LYS A 200 -15.13 -26.98 -3.38
CA LYS A 200 -15.90 -25.96 -4.09
C LYS A 200 -15.03 -24.80 -4.61
N LEU A 201 -14.27 -24.17 -3.73
CA LEU A 201 -13.43 -23.04 -4.10
C LEU A 201 -12.38 -23.45 -5.14
N VAL A 202 -11.72 -24.59 -4.93
CA VAL A 202 -10.72 -25.12 -5.86
C VAL A 202 -11.33 -25.33 -7.25
N ASN A 203 -12.52 -25.92 -7.34
CA ASN A 203 -13.23 -26.11 -8.59
C ASN A 203 -13.55 -24.77 -9.27
N LEU A 204 -14.16 -23.83 -8.55
CA LEU A 204 -14.53 -22.53 -9.10
C LEU A 204 -13.31 -21.76 -9.63
N LEU A 205 -12.22 -21.73 -8.87
CA LEU A 205 -10.95 -21.10 -9.29
C LEU A 205 -10.42 -21.69 -10.61
N SER A 206 -10.60 -22.98 -10.85
CA SER A 206 -10.15 -23.64 -12.09
C SER A 206 -10.98 -23.27 -13.33
N THR A 207 -12.21 -22.78 -13.12
CA THR A 207 -13.15 -22.42 -14.19
C THR A 207 -13.16 -20.92 -14.53
N ALA A 208 -12.34 -20.11 -13.85
CA ALA A 208 -12.27 -18.67 -14.05
C ALA A 208 -10.93 -18.27 -14.70
N PRO A 209 -10.86 -18.18 -16.04
CA PRO A 209 -9.59 -18.04 -16.76
C PRO A 209 -8.83 -16.73 -16.44
N LEU A 210 -9.56 -15.65 -16.10
CA LEU A 210 -8.99 -14.34 -15.79
C LEU A 210 -8.74 -14.13 -14.28
N LEU A 211 -9.17 -15.07 -13.43
CA LEU A 211 -9.02 -14.95 -11.98
C LEU A 211 -7.58 -15.24 -11.58
N ARG A 212 -6.97 -14.28 -10.91
CA ARG A 212 -5.56 -14.33 -10.50
C ARG A 212 -5.29 -13.82 -9.08
N THR A 213 -6.26 -13.10 -8.50
CA THR A 213 -6.20 -12.62 -7.12
C THR A 213 -7.09 -13.45 -6.20
N LEU A 214 -6.55 -13.91 -5.07
CA LEU A 214 -7.33 -14.54 -4.01
C LEU A 214 -7.12 -13.81 -2.69
N ARG A 215 -8.23 -13.36 -2.10
CA ARG A 215 -8.34 -12.86 -0.74
C ARG A 215 -9.11 -13.88 0.08
N LEU A 216 -8.41 -14.57 0.97
CA LEU A 216 -8.98 -15.69 1.72
C LEU A 216 -8.94 -15.40 3.22
N GLN A 217 -10.12 -15.38 3.82
CA GLN A 217 -10.29 -15.26 5.27
C GLN A 217 -10.62 -16.63 5.87
N LYS A 218 -10.13 -16.90 7.09
CA LYS A 218 -10.48 -18.09 7.88
C LYS A 218 -10.50 -19.37 7.03
N ALA A 219 -9.36 -19.73 6.44
CA ALA A 219 -9.27 -20.87 5.52
C ALA A 219 -9.86 -22.17 6.09
N GLY A 220 -9.79 -22.37 7.42
CA GLY A 220 -10.39 -23.52 8.09
C GLY A 220 -9.62 -24.82 7.90
N VAL A 221 -8.38 -24.73 7.41
CA VAL A 221 -7.48 -25.86 7.14
C VAL A 221 -6.10 -25.59 7.73
N GLU A 222 -5.40 -26.64 8.16
CA GLU A 222 -4.01 -26.51 8.61
C GLU A 222 -3.01 -26.50 7.44
N VAL A 223 -3.38 -27.08 6.29
CA VAL A 223 -2.56 -27.09 5.07
C VAL A 223 -3.36 -26.45 3.95
N LEU A 224 -2.88 -25.31 3.46
CA LEU A 224 -3.46 -24.60 2.32
C LEU A 224 -2.58 -24.84 1.09
N ASP A 225 -3.04 -25.69 0.19
CA ASP A 225 -2.34 -25.99 -1.07
C ASP A 225 -2.97 -25.20 -2.24
N LEU A 226 -2.22 -24.25 -2.76
CA LEU A 226 -2.60 -23.46 -3.94
C LEU A 226 -1.70 -23.76 -5.15
N GLY A 227 -0.82 -24.76 -5.06
CA GLY A 227 0.22 -25.03 -6.04
C GLY A 227 -0.30 -25.38 -7.44
N LYS A 228 -1.54 -25.88 -7.54
CA LYS A 228 -2.22 -26.21 -8.81
C LYS A 228 -3.05 -25.07 -9.39
N THR A 229 -3.11 -23.92 -8.71
CA THR A 229 -3.85 -22.75 -9.20
C THR A 229 -2.96 -21.88 -10.07
N CYS A 230 -3.57 -20.96 -10.83
CA CYS A 230 -2.86 -19.95 -11.60
C CYS A 230 -2.81 -18.59 -10.88
N LEU A 231 -2.96 -18.57 -9.56
CA LEU A 231 -3.01 -17.32 -8.78
C LEU A 231 -1.63 -16.64 -8.74
N ASP A 232 -1.61 -15.33 -8.86
CA ASP A 232 -0.38 -14.52 -8.79
C ASP A 232 -0.38 -13.49 -7.64
N ASN A 233 -1.55 -13.18 -7.08
CA ASN A 233 -1.74 -12.22 -6.01
C ASN A 233 -2.55 -12.85 -4.87
N LEU A 234 -1.93 -13.00 -3.70
CA LEU A 234 -2.51 -13.70 -2.56
C LEU A 234 -2.58 -12.77 -1.34
N GLU A 235 -3.75 -12.65 -0.74
CA GLU A 235 -3.96 -11.98 0.55
C GLU A 235 -4.63 -12.96 1.51
N LEU A 236 -3.88 -13.48 2.48
CA LEU A 236 -4.26 -14.66 3.25
C LEU A 236 -4.28 -14.37 4.75
N ASP A 237 -5.43 -14.64 5.37
CA ASP A 237 -5.52 -14.82 6.82
C ASP A 237 -4.88 -16.16 7.19
N MET A 238 -3.72 -16.10 7.84
CA MET A 238 -2.93 -17.28 8.19
C MET A 238 -3.39 -17.94 9.50
N SER A 239 -4.47 -17.46 10.12
CA SER A 239 -4.98 -18.01 11.36
C SER A 239 -5.35 -19.49 11.21
N GLY A 240 -4.60 -20.35 11.89
CA GLY A 240 -4.81 -21.81 11.88
C GLY A 240 -4.04 -22.57 10.80
N ILE A 241 -3.40 -21.87 9.86
CA ILE A 241 -2.59 -22.49 8.81
C ILE A 241 -1.18 -22.78 9.34
N ARG A 242 -0.68 -23.99 9.09
CA ARG A 242 0.69 -24.44 9.40
C ARG A 242 1.55 -24.63 8.16
N LYS A 243 0.94 -24.95 7.02
CA LYS A 243 1.64 -25.06 5.74
C LYS A 243 0.88 -24.34 4.62
N LEU A 244 1.60 -23.54 3.84
CA LEU A 244 1.10 -22.89 2.63
C LEU A 244 1.95 -23.36 1.44
N VAL A 245 1.33 -23.88 0.37
CA VAL A 245 2.02 -24.19 -0.89
C VAL A 245 1.69 -23.11 -1.91
N LEU A 246 2.70 -22.40 -2.39
CA LEU A 246 2.53 -21.30 -3.32
C LEU A 246 2.34 -21.78 -4.77
N PRO A 247 1.46 -21.14 -5.55
CA PRO A 247 1.39 -21.28 -6.99
C PRO A 247 2.70 -20.86 -7.69
N LYS A 248 2.93 -21.40 -8.89
CA LYS A 248 4.12 -21.09 -9.70
C LYS A 248 4.31 -19.61 -10.01
N ASP A 249 3.20 -18.91 -10.25
CA ASP A 249 3.21 -17.54 -10.78
C ASP A 249 3.02 -16.49 -9.68
N THR A 250 3.13 -16.86 -8.40
CA THR A 250 2.96 -15.92 -7.28
C THR A 250 3.97 -14.78 -7.33
N ARG A 251 3.46 -13.54 -7.37
CA ARG A 251 4.25 -12.29 -7.39
C ARG A 251 4.03 -11.44 -6.16
N PHE A 252 2.86 -11.53 -5.54
CA PHE A 252 2.53 -10.81 -4.33
C PHE A 252 1.89 -11.75 -3.31
N LEU A 253 2.39 -11.68 -2.08
CA LEU A 253 1.88 -12.43 -0.94
C LEU A 253 1.74 -11.50 0.24
N LYS A 254 0.51 -11.31 0.71
CA LYS A 254 0.17 -10.63 1.97
C LYS A 254 -0.27 -11.65 3.00
N LEU A 255 0.40 -11.63 4.14
CA LEU A 255 0.11 -12.47 5.29
C LEU A 255 -0.44 -11.62 6.44
N TYR A 256 -1.61 -11.99 6.96
CA TYR A 256 -2.22 -11.32 8.11
C TYR A 256 -2.93 -12.33 9.02
N GLY A 257 -3.52 -11.84 10.11
CA GLY A 257 -4.12 -12.67 11.14
C GLY A 257 -3.09 -13.23 12.12
N LYS A 258 -3.44 -14.31 12.84
CA LYS A 258 -2.52 -14.94 13.80
C LYS A 258 -1.54 -15.87 13.07
N ILE A 259 -0.35 -15.36 12.79
CA ILE A 259 0.72 -16.12 12.13
C ILE A 259 1.51 -16.89 13.18
N ARG A 260 1.64 -18.21 13.01
CA ARG A 260 2.38 -19.07 13.93
C ARG A 260 3.87 -19.10 13.56
N PRO A 261 4.79 -19.12 14.54
CA PRO A 261 6.23 -19.27 14.28
C PRO A 261 6.57 -20.53 13.48
N GLU A 262 5.79 -21.60 13.59
CA GLU A 262 6.04 -22.87 12.92
C GLU A 262 5.53 -22.91 11.47
N LEU A 263 4.90 -21.83 10.97
CA LEU A 263 4.40 -21.76 9.60
C LEU A 263 5.50 -22.09 8.58
N GLN A 264 5.19 -22.98 7.65
CA GLN A 264 6.04 -23.35 6.51
C GLN A 264 5.38 -22.94 5.20
N ILE A 265 6.02 -22.00 4.50
CA ILE A 265 5.67 -21.58 3.15
C ILE A 265 6.56 -22.33 2.18
N ASP A 266 5.95 -23.17 1.36
CA ASP A 266 6.58 -23.93 0.30
C ASP A 266 6.53 -23.12 -0.99
N ASP A 267 7.65 -22.50 -1.34
CA ASP A 267 7.87 -21.72 -2.56
C ASP A 267 8.54 -22.53 -3.67
N SER A 268 8.61 -23.86 -3.55
CA SER A 268 9.33 -24.72 -4.49
C SER A 268 8.81 -24.61 -5.93
N LEU A 269 7.52 -24.38 -6.12
CA LEU A 269 6.89 -24.17 -7.43
C LEU A 269 7.06 -22.73 -7.93
N CYS A 270 7.24 -21.77 -7.02
CA CYS A 270 7.22 -20.36 -7.33
C CYS A 270 8.45 -19.95 -8.16
N SER A 271 8.27 -18.99 -9.05
CA SER A 271 9.30 -18.53 -9.98
C SER A 271 9.44 -17.00 -9.97
N GLY A 272 10.68 -16.52 -9.88
CA GLY A 272 11.00 -15.09 -9.93
C GLY A 272 10.91 -14.37 -8.58
N LYS A 273 10.79 -13.04 -8.64
CA LYS A 273 10.81 -12.13 -7.48
C LYS A 273 9.43 -12.08 -6.81
N LEU A 274 9.43 -12.04 -5.48
CA LEU A 274 8.24 -11.95 -4.65
C LEU A 274 8.17 -10.60 -3.93
N THR A 275 7.03 -9.93 -3.99
CA THR A 275 6.67 -8.90 -3.02
C THR A 275 5.98 -9.56 -1.84
N LEU A 276 6.54 -9.38 -0.64
CA LEU A 276 6.01 -9.94 0.60
C LEU A 276 5.52 -8.82 1.51
N GLU A 277 4.26 -8.89 1.90
CA GLU A 277 3.66 -8.06 2.93
C GLU A 277 3.31 -8.90 4.16
N ILE A 278 3.73 -8.47 5.35
CA ILE A 278 3.42 -9.13 6.61
C ILE A 278 2.85 -8.11 7.58
N SER A 279 1.62 -8.34 8.04
CA SER A 279 1.08 -7.63 9.20
C SER A 279 1.70 -8.23 10.48
N LEU A 280 2.42 -7.41 11.24
CA LEU A 280 3.05 -7.82 12.51
C LEU A 280 2.14 -7.70 13.72
N LYS A 281 0.86 -7.34 13.53
CA LYS A 281 -0.12 -7.17 14.62
C LYS A 281 -0.19 -8.38 15.56
N LYS A 282 -0.13 -9.60 15.00
CA LYS A 282 -0.20 -10.88 15.72
C LYS A 282 0.79 -11.89 15.14
N ALA A 283 1.97 -11.42 14.78
CA ALA A 283 3.01 -12.22 14.13
C ALA A 283 4.41 -11.79 14.57
N LEU A 284 5.35 -12.72 14.47
CA LEU A 284 6.78 -12.38 14.53
C LEU A 284 7.30 -12.14 13.12
N LEU A 285 8.37 -11.36 12.98
CA LEU A 285 9.03 -11.25 11.68
C LEU A 285 9.79 -12.54 11.40
N GLN A 286 9.38 -13.31 10.39
CA GLN A 286 10.10 -14.49 9.93
C GLN A 286 10.04 -14.66 8.40
N ARG A 287 11.00 -15.41 7.82
CA ARG A 287 10.91 -15.90 6.43
C ARG A 287 9.88 -17.01 6.25
N TYR A 288 9.44 -17.66 7.34
CA TYR A 288 8.44 -18.72 7.32
C TYR A 288 8.72 -19.83 6.31
N GLY A 289 9.98 -20.23 6.17
CA GLY A 289 10.37 -21.29 5.23
C GLY A 289 10.54 -20.87 3.76
N LEU A 290 10.36 -19.59 3.40
CA LEU A 290 10.71 -19.09 2.05
C LEU A 290 12.22 -19.22 1.80
N GLN A 291 12.61 -20.19 0.96
CA GLN A 291 14.01 -20.51 0.66
C GLN A 291 14.41 -20.18 -0.78
N LYS A 292 13.52 -20.42 -1.75
CA LYS A 292 13.87 -20.39 -3.18
C LYS A 292 13.71 -19.00 -3.78
N ASN A 293 12.65 -18.28 -3.41
CA ASN A 293 12.32 -17.01 -3.99
C ASN A 293 12.99 -15.86 -3.25
N ARG A 294 13.61 -14.96 -4.02
CA ARG A 294 14.11 -13.68 -3.51
C ARG A 294 12.92 -12.78 -3.16
N VAL A 295 13.03 -12.08 -2.03
CA VAL A 295 12.06 -11.08 -1.58
C VAL A 295 12.67 -9.68 -1.68
N PRO A 296 12.79 -9.10 -2.89
CA PRO A 296 13.37 -7.76 -3.05
C PRO A 296 12.45 -6.64 -2.54
N ARG A 297 11.15 -6.91 -2.37
CA ARG A 297 10.18 -5.94 -1.84
C ARG A 297 9.54 -6.50 -0.58
N LEU A 298 9.87 -5.88 0.56
CA LEU A 298 9.34 -6.25 1.87
C LEU A 298 8.49 -5.10 2.41
N CYS A 299 7.24 -5.39 2.74
CA CYS A 299 6.33 -4.49 3.42
C CYS A 299 5.97 -5.08 4.79
N LEU A 300 6.26 -4.36 5.87
CA LEU A 300 5.90 -4.74 7.22
C LEU A 300 4.91 -3.70 7.75
N THR A 301 3.72 -4.16 8.11
CA THR A 301 2.61 -3.29 8.53
C THR A 301 2.17 -3.65 9.95
N ASP A 302 1.39 -2.78 10.58
CA ASP A 302 0.90 -2.95 11.96
C ASP A 302 2.02 -3.25 12.97
N ILE A 303 3.19 -2.63 12.77
CA ILE A 303 4.34 -2.82 13.65
C ILE A 303 4.05 -2.17 15.00
N LYS A 304 4.11 -2.97 16.07
CA LYS A 304 4.19 -2.49 17.45
C LYS A 304 5.65 -2.35 17.90
N GLU A 305 6.44 -3.39 17.62
CA GLU A 305 7.87 -3.47 17.92
C GLU A 305 8.57 -4.17 16.76
N LEU A 306 9.70 -3.63 16.30
CA LEU A 306 10.55 -4.22 15.27
C LEU A 306 12.01 -4.09 15.67
N ASP A 307 12.75 -5.20 15.66
CA ASP A 307 14.21 -5.16 15.66
C ASP A 307 14.70 -5.23 14.22
N MET A 308 15.32 -4.14 13.73
CA MET A 308 15.78 -4.06 12.34
C MET A 308 16.90 -5.06 12.03
N ARG A 309 17.61 -5.60 13.04
CA ARG A 309 18.54 -6.73 12.82
C ARG A 309 17.82 -7.93 12.24
N GLN A 310 16.64 -8.25 12.75
CA GLN A 310 15.85 -9.39 12.27
C GLN A 310 15.44 -9.18 10.81
N ALA A 311 15.01 -7.97 10.44
CA ALA A 311 14.68 -7.66 9.06
C ALA A 311 15.89 -7.79 8.12
N ALA A 312 17.04 -7.24 8.52
CA ALA A 312 18.26 -7.30 7.73
C ALA A 312 18.85 -8.72 7.62
N GLU A 313 18.79 -9.52 8.67
CA GLU A 313 19.27 -10.91 8.68
C GLU A 313 18.34 -11.84 7.89
N GLN A 314 17.03 -11.63 8.01
CA GLN A 314 16.05 -12.49 7.35
C GLN A 314 15.77 -12.09 5.92
N PHE A 315 15.95 -10.83 5.54
CA PHE A 315 15.72 -10.36 4.18
C PHE A 315 16.90 -9.51 3.68
N PRO A 316 18.13 -10.06 3.65
CA PRO A 316 19.32 -9.32 3.22
C PRO A 316 19.25 -8.88 1.75
N GLU A 317 18.37 -9.50 0.95
CA GLU A 317 18.15 -9.19 -0.45
C GLU A 317 17.14 -8.05 -0.70
N ALA A 318 16.59 -7.43 0.35
CA ALA A 318 15.59 -6.37 0.22
C ALA A 318 16.18 -5.14 -0.48
N GLU A 319 15.53 -4.73 -1.57
CA GLU A 319 15.84 -3.55 -2.37
C GLU A 319 14.80 -2.43 -2.12
N TYR A 320 13.60 -2.81 -1.68
CA TYR A 320 12.52 -1.94 -1.25
C TYR A 320 12.04 -2.39 0.12
N LEU A 321 12.07 -1.48 1.10
CA LEU A 321 11.58 -1.71 2.44
C LEU A 321 10.52 -0.67 2.80
N ASN A 322 9.31 -1.12 3.12
CA ASN A 322 8.25 -0.28 3.67
C ASN A 322 7.90 -0.79 5.07
N ILE A 323 8.08 0.05 6.07
CA ILE A 323 7.78 -0.25 7.47
C ILE A 323 6.76 0.76 8.00
N SER A 324 5.60 0.27 8.44
CA SER A 324 4.55 1.11 9.02
C SER A 324 4.04 0.58 10.36
N GLY A 325 3.97 1.49 11.34
CA GLY A 325 3.38 1.27 12.65
C GLY A 325 1.97 1.82 12.77
N ALA A 326 1.35 1.71 13.95
CA ALA A 326 0.07 2.35 14.25
C ALA A 326 -0.19 2.75 15.72
N PRO A 327 0.71 3.47 16.45
CA PRO A 327 2.13 3.71 16.19
C PRO A 327 2.99 2.53 16.67
N GLY A 328 4.25 2.50 16.28
CA GLY A 328 5.18 1.43 16.69
C GLY A 328 6.57 1.92 17.06
N THR A 329 7.40 0.99 17.51
CA THR A 329 8.82 1.23 17.82
C THR A 329 9.73 0.36 16.96
N VAL A 330 10.87 0.92 16.59
CA VAL A 330 11.96 0.24 15.89
C VAL A 330 13.21 0.36 16.75
N THR A 331 13.88 -0.77 16.97
CA THR A 331 15.21 -0.83 17.57
C THR A 331 16.25 -1.21 16.53
N HIS A 332 17.49 -0.80 16.76
CA HIS A 332 18.62 -1.06 15.88
C HIS A 332 18.43 -0.56 14.44
N MET A 333 17.75 0.58 14.26
CA MET A 333 17.40 1.11 12.94
C MET A 333 18.62 1.30 12.01
N GLN A 334 19.82 1.52 12.57
CA GLN A 334 21.09 1.57 11.82
C GLN A 334 21.35 0.33 10.95
N GLU A 335 20.74 -0.81 11.28
CA GLU A 335 20.92 -2.08 10.58
C GLU A 335 20.30 -2.08 9.18
N ALA A 336 19.39 -1.16 8.89
CA ALA A 336 18.93 -0.91 7.53
C ALA A 336 20.10 -0.53 6.60
N GLY A 337 21.17 0.08 7.12
CA GLY A 337 22.40 0.37 6.39
C GLY A 337 23.19 -0.87 5.93
N LYS A 338 22.87 -2.07 6.44
CA LYS A 338 23.49 -3.34 5.99
C LYS A 338 22.82 -3.93 4.75
N LEU A 339 21.62 -3.46 4.40
CA LEU A 339 20.91 -3.85 3.19
C LEU A 339 21.57 -3.18 1.97
N SER A 340 22.72 -3.69 1.53
CA SER A 340 23.55 -3.04 0.51
C SER A 340 22.84 -2.77 -0.83
N GLY A 341 21.80 -3.54 -1.15
CA GLY A 341 20.95 -3.37 -2.33
C GLY A 341 19.76 -2.43 -2.12
N LEU A 342 19.58 -1.85 -0.92
CA LEU A 342 18.42 -1.02 -0.59
C LEU A 342 18.39 0.24 -1.46
N ARG A 343 17.33 0.35 -2.26
CA ARG A 343 17.04 1.49 -3.14
C ARG A 343 15.98 2.39 -2.54
N ASN A 344 15.01 1.83 -1.83
CA ASN A 344 13.90 2.60 -1.26
C ASN A 344 13.62 2.21 0.18
N LEU A 345 13.50 3.20 1.06
CA LEU A 345 13.09 3.02 2.46
C LEU A 345 11.93 3.95 2.79
N TYR A 346 10.79 3.36 3.12
CA TYR A 346 9.58 4.04 3.56
C TYR A 346 9.35 3.73 5.04
N CYS A 347 9.16 4.76 5.84
CA CYS A 347 8.96 4.64 7.28
C CYS A 347 7.81 5.53 7.72
N LYS A 348 6.76 4.93 8.29
CA LYS A 348 5.58 5.66 8.74
C LYS A 348 5.18 5.28 10.16
N GLU A 349 4.90 6.29 11.01
CA GLU A 349 4.35 6.08 12.36
C GLU A 349 5.21 5.16 13.25
N LEU A 350 6.54 5.30 13.13
CA LEU A 350 7.53 4.50 13.85
C LEU A 350 8.54 5.37 14.58
N PHE A 351 8.87 4.98 15.81
CA PHE A 351 9.74 5.73 16.72
C PHE A 351 10.82 4.82 17.35
N GLY A 352 11.66 5.35 18.23
CA GLY A 352 12.72 4.57 18.92
C GLY A 352 14.10 4.63 18.27
N TYR A 353 14.29 5.50 17.28
CA TYR A 353 15.57 5.75 16.61
C TYR A 353 15.87 7.25 16.54
N ASP A 354 17.14 7.58 16.35
CA ASP A 354 17.65 8.94 16.35
C ASP A 354 18.50 9.28 15.11
N GLU A 355 19.25 10.38 15.20
CA GLU A 355 20.12 10.88 14.13
C GLU A 355 21.24 9.90 13.79
N ARG A 356 21.82 9.22 14.79
CA ARG A 356 22.94 8.29 14.63
C ARG A 356 22.52 7.05 13.85
N ASP A 357 21.28 6.63 14.01
CA ASP A 357 20.73 5.52 13.23
C ASP A 357 20.65 5.86 11.75
N MET A 358 20.33 7.12 11.42
CA MET A 358 20.22 7.57 10.03
C MET A 358 21.58 7.76 9.35
N GLU A 359 22.66 7.96 10.11
CA GLU A 359 24.04 8.00 9.59
C GLU A 359 24.42 6.70 8.87
N ALA A 360 23.91 5.56 9.33
CA ALA A 360 24.21 4.27 8.73
C ALA A 360 23.71 4.14 7.28
N LEU A 361 22.74 4.97 6.86
CA LEU A 361 22.24 4.98 5.49
C LEU A 361 23.26 5.60 4.50
N GLU A 362 24.24 6.39 4.96
CA GLU A 362 25.21 7.04 4.07
C GLU A 362 26.08 6.05 3.28
N GLY A 363 26.22 4.82 3.78
CA GLY A 363 26.94 3.73 3.09
C GLY A 363 26.19 3.13 1.89
N LEU A 364 24.88 3.39 1.77
CA LEU A 364 24.02 2.77 0.75
C LEU A 364 24.17 3.49 -0.60
N ARG A 365 24.96 2.90 -1.49
CA ARG A 365 25.23 3.46 -2.84
C ARG A 365 24.03 3.36 -3.78
N GLU A 366 23.18 2.35 -3.57
CA GLU A 366 22.00 2.11 -4.39
C GLU A 366 20.76 2.86 -3.92
N LEU A 367 20.83 3.58 -2.80
CA LEU A 367 19.71 4.35 -2.27
C LEU A 367 19.25 5.41 -3.27
N ARG A 368 17.94 5.43 -3.53
CA ARG A 368 17.25 6.32 -4.48
C ARG A 368 16.14 7.10 -3.81
N GLU A 369 15.41 6.51 -2.87
CA GLU A 369 14.27 7.18 -2.24
C GLU A 369 14.22 6.96 -0.73
N LEU A 370 13.89 8.04 -0.03
CA LEU A 370 13.51 8.02 1.38
C LEU A 370 12.15 8.71 1.52
N ASP A 371 11.20 8.04 2.18
CA ASP A 371 9.88 8.59 2.51
C ASP A 371 9.58 8.33 3.97
N PHE A 372 9.62 9.39 4.78
CA PHE A 372 9.52 9.30 6.24
C PHE A 372 8.39 10.19 6.72
N ASP A 373 7.35 9.58 7.28
CA ASP A 373 6.14 10.28 7.69
C ASP A 373 5.78 9.98 9.15
N SER A 374 5.60 11.03 9.96
CA SER A 374 5.33 10.91 11.40
C SER A 374 6.45 10.16 12.13
N VAL A 375 7.63 10.79 12.19
CA VAL A 375 8.92 10.17 12.61
C VAL A 375 9.64 11.01 13.66
N PRO A 376 10.64 10.47 14.41
CA PRO A 376 11.42 11.22 15.37
C PRO A 376 12.05 12.48 14.76
N LYS A 377 11.86 13.62 15.43
CA LYS A 377 12.28 14.94 14.95
C LYS A 377 13.78 15.01 14.63
N GLY A 378 14.62 14.46 15.50
CA GLY A 378 16.07 14.41 15.28
C GLY A 378 16.42 13.68 13.98
N ALA A 379 15.96 12.43 13.85
CA ALA A 379 16.17 11.62 12.66
C ALA A 379 15.65 12.31 11.39
N GLY A 380 14.43 12.86 11.40
CA GLY A 380 13.88 13.53 10.23
C GLY A 380 14.61 14.83 9.85
N LEU A 381 15.07 15.62 10.83
CA LEU A 381 15.93 16.79 10.56
C LEU A 381 17.28 16.37 9.96
N TYR A 382 17.87 15.30 10.47
CA TYR A 382 19.08 14.71 9.90
C TYR A 382 18.85 14.35 8.43
N LEU A 383 17.78 13.63 8.12
CA LEU A 383 17.47 13.22 6.74
C LEU A 383 17.28 14.42 5.81
N LYS A 384 16.47 15.41 6.22
CA LYS A 384 16.26 16.65 5.46
C LYS A 384 17.56 17.39 5.18
N LYS A 385 18.49 17.42 6.13
CA LYS A 385 19.76 18.13 5.98
C LYS A 385 20.74 17.36 5.10
N HIS A 386 20.90 16.06 5.33
CA HIS A 386 21.97 15.26 4.72
C HIS A 386 21.61 14.70 3.35
N TRP A 387 20.34 14.45 3.06
CA TRP A 387 19.92 13.81 1.80
C TRP A 387 19.29 14.75 0.78
N LYS A 388 19.06 16.03 1.12
CA LYS A 388 18.50 17.03 0.20
C LYS A 388 19.31 17.11 -1.10
N GLY A 389 18.65 16.85 -2.23
CA GLY A 389 19.26 16.86 -3.55
C GLY A 389 20.26 15.72 -3.82
N LYS A 390 20.30 14.69 -2.97
CA LYS A 390 21.16 13.50 -3.16
C LYS A 390 20.39 12.25 -3.60
N LEU A 391 19.07 12.30 -3.67
CA LEU A 391 18.17 11.18 -3.94
C LEU A 391 17.26 11.50 -5.13
N ASP A 392 16.67 10.47 -5.73
CA ASP A 392 15.59 10.60 -6.72
C ASP A 392 14.34 11.18 -6.06
N ARG A 393 14.06 10.77 -4.83
CA ARG A 393 12.99 11.36 -4.02
C ARG A 393 13.38 11.44 -2.54
N LEU A 394 13.02 12.54 -1.90
CA LEU A 394 13.13 12.71 -0.45
C LEU A 394 11.85 13.36 0.06
N SER A 395 11.04 12.59 0.76
CA SER A 395 9.87 13.06 1.50
C SER A 395 10.12 12.85 2.98
N VAL A 396 10.02 13.90 3.77
CA VAL A 396 10.14 13.83 5.23
C VAL A 396 9.13 14.79 5.85
N THR A 397 8.07 14.24 6.43
CA THR A 397 6.89 14.99 6.91
C THR A 397 6.58 14.64 8.36
N HIS A 398 5.81 15.51 9.02
CA HIS A 398 5.32 15.29 10.39
C HIS A 398 6.43 14.91 11.40
N LEU A 399 7.38 15.82 11.65
CA LEU A 399 8.47 15.60 12.59
C LEU A 399 7.96 15.64 14.04
N ARG A 400 8.10 14.55 14.79
CA ARG A 400 7.55 14.38 16.15
C ARG A 400 8.65 14.41 17.20
N ASP A 401 8.52 15.28 18.20
CA ASP A 401 9.41 15.29 19.37
C ASP A 401 8.85 14.43 20.52
N GLU A 402 9.66 14.22 21.56
CA GLU A 402 9.27 13.41 22.73
C GLU A 402 8.04 13.95 23.44
N GLY A 403 7.88 15.29 23.45
CA GLY A 403 6.70 15.94 24.03
C GLY A 403 5.45 15.56 23.25
N TRP A 404 5.49 15.65 21.92
CA TRP A 404 4.40 15.22 21.05
C TRP A 404 4.06 13.75 21.24
N LEU A 405 5.06 12.87 21.33
CA LEU A 405 4.83 11.43 21.49
C LEU A 405 4.10 11.11 22.79
N ARG A 406 4.59 11.64 23.91
CA ARG A 406 3.95 11.47 25.22
C ARG A 406 2.48 11.89 25.20
N ASP A 407 2.18 12.90 24.41
CA ASP A 407 0.88 13.54 24.35
C ASP A 407 -0.12 12.90 23.38
N ASN A 408 0.36 12.18 22.36
CA ASN A 408 -0.44 11.75 21.21
C ASN A 408 -0.33 10.26 20.86
N LEU A 409 0.54 9.48 21.52
CA LEU A 409 0.73 8.05 21.22
C LEU A 409 -0.60 7.27 21.23
N GLU A 410 -1.42 7.52 22.26
CA GLU A 410 -2.72 6.88 22.46
C GLU A 410 -3.90 7.64 21.81
N ASN A 411 -3.63 8.70 21.06
CA ASN A 411 -4.68 9.45 20.37
C ASN A 411 -4.99 8.77 19.01
N PRO A 412 -6.20 8.22 18.80
CA PRO A 412 -6.57 7.62 17.53
C PRO A 412 -6.68 8.64 16.39
N LEU A 413 -6.83 9.94 16.71
CA LEU A 413 -6.90 11.02 15.72
C LEU A 413 -5.55 11.71 15.48
N ARG A 414 -4.44 11.14 15.96
CA ARG A 414 -3.11 11.80 15.89
C ARG A 414 -2.63 12.08 14.46
N HIS A 415 -3.11 11.32 13.47
CA HIS A 415 -2.77 11.53 12.05
C HIS A 415 -3.44 12.77 11.45
N TRP A 416 -4.43 13.36 12.13
CA TRP A 416 -4.97 14.67 11.76
C TRP A 416 -3.97 15.80 11.99
N ASP A 417 -2.96 15.60 12.84
CA ASP A 417 -1.98 16.64 13.16
C ASP A 417 -1.00 16.88 12.01
N GLY A 418 -1.17 18.02 11.34
CA GLY A 418 -0.38 18.42 10.16
C GLY A 418 -0.98 18.01 8.82
N ASN A 419 -2.17 17.41 8.82
CA ASN A 419 -2.96 17.21 7.61
C ASN A 419 -3.40 18.57 7.04
N GLU A 420 -3.18 18.80 5.74
CA GLU A 420 -3.51 20.07 5.07
C GLU A 420 -5.02 20.33 4.99
N PHE A 421 -5.83 19.27 5.00
CA PHE A 421 -7.29 19.35 4.95
C PHE A 421 -7.92 19.67 6.31
N ILE A 422 -7.24 19.32 7.42
CA ILE A 422 -7.80 19.42 8.76
C ILE A 422 -7.24 20.64 9.48
N PRO A 423 -8.07 21.63 9.86
CA PRO A 423 -7.57 22.80 10.58
C PRO A 423 -6.94 22.42 11.92
N GLU A 424 -5.77 22.99 12.22
CA GLU A 424 -5.01 22.66 13.44
C GLU A 424 -5.85 22.87 14.72
N ALA A 425 -6.67 23.91 14.74
CA ALA A 425 -7.57 24.19 15.87
C ALA A 425 -8.70 23.15 15.99
N ALA A 426 -9.15 22.59 14.87
CA ALA A 426 -10.11 21.49 14.85
C ALA A 426 -9.47 20.23 15.46
N TYR A 427 -8.28 19.85 15.01
CA TYR A 427 -7.53 18.72 15.58
C TYR A 427 -7.32 18.85 17.10
N ARG A 428 -6.85 20.01 17.58
CA ARG A 428 -6.65 20.25 19.02
C ARG A 428 -7.95 20.05 19.82
N SER A 429 -9.08 20.48 19.26
CA SER A 429 -10.40 20.33 19.86
C SER A 429 -10.89 18.88 19.84
N ALA A 430 -10.70 18.17 18.73
CA ALA A 430 -11.03 16.76 18.57
C ALA A 430 -10.24 15.87 19.55
N ARG A 431 -8.92 16.10 19.68
CA ARG A 431 -8.06 15.44 20.67
C ARG A 431 -8.56 15.66 22.11
N LYS A 432 -8.97 16.89 22.44
CA LYS A 432 -9.53 17.21 23.75
C LYS A 432 -10.85 16.48 23.98
N CYS A 433 -11.76 16.52 23.00
CA CYS A 433 -13.03 15.80 23.05
C CYS A 433 -12.81 14.30 23.33
N TYR A 434 -11.91 13.66 22.58
CA TYR A 434 -11.56 12.26 22.80
C TYR A 434 -11.09 11.98 24.24
N LYS A 435 -10.17 12.78 24.79
CA LYS A 435 -9.69 12.63 26.18
C LYS A 435 -10.80 12.83 27.21
N ASP A 436 -11.64 13.84 27.02
CA ASP A 436 -12.74 14.15 27.93
C ASP A 436 -13.78 13.02 27.90
N THR A 437 -14.12 12.50 26.72
CA THR A 437 -15.04 11.36 26.57
C THR A 437 -14.47 10.08 27.16
N LYS A 438 -13.18 9.78 26.96
CA LYS A 438 -12.50 8.64 27.61
C LYS A 438 -12.64 8.69 29.12
N LYS A 439 -12.40 9.86 29.71
CA LYS A 439 -12.54 10.08 31.15
C LYS A 439 -13.98 9.84 31.61
N LEU A 440 -14.96 10.42 30.92
CA LEU A 440 -16.38 10.26 31.24
C LEU A 440 -16.83 8.79 31.16
N LEU A 441 -16.45 8.07 30.11
CA LEU A 441 -16.76 6.65 29.96
C LEU A 441 -16.09 5.81 31.04
N THR A 442 -14.82 6.06 31.35
CA THR A 442 -14.11 5.34 32.42
C THR A 442 -14.79 5.56 33.78
N GLU A 443 -15.15 6.80 34.10
CA GLU A 443 -15.87 7.15 35.33
C GLU A 443 -17.28 6.54 35.36
N ALA A 444 -17.99 6.48 34.23
CA ALA A 444 -19.29 5.83 34.11
C ALA A 444 -19.19 4.33 34.37
N MET A 445 -18.23 3.67 33.74
CA MET A 445 -18.01 2.23 33.91
C MET A 445 -17.56 1.88 35.33
N GLY A 446 -16.73 2.71 35.97
CA GLY A 446 -16.36 2.53 37.38
C GLY A 446 -17.52 2.63 38.37
N ARG A 447 -18.64 3.27 37.96
CA ARG A 447 -19.87 3.41 38.74
C ARG A 447 -20.96 2.41 38.35
N ALA A 448 -20.66 1.48 37.44
CA ALA A 448 -21.65 0.60 36.81
C ALA A 448 -22.84 1.37 36.21
N ALA A 449 -22.52 2.43 35.44
CA ALA A 449 -23.50 3.21 34.71
C ALA A 449 -24.42 2.34 33.84
N ASP A 450 -25.68 2.75 33.74
CA ASP A 450 -26.64 2.08 32.86
C ASP A 450 -26.45 2.50 31.39
N ARG A 451 -27.14 1.79 30.50
CA ARG A 451 -27.14 2.04 29.06
C ARG A 451 -27.40 3.51 28.72
N LYS A 452 -28.37 4.15 29.38
CA LYS A 452 -28.82 5.51 29.04
C LYS A 452 -27.73 6.54 29.31
N GLU A 453 -26.99 6.39 30.41
CA GLU A 453 -25.86 7.26 30.72
C GLU A 453 -24.73 7.12 29.68
N ILE A 454 -24.43 5.90 29.23
CA ILE A 454 -23.41 5.67 28.20
C ILE A 454 -23.83 6.29 26.87
N GLU A 455 -25.08 6.09 26.45
CA GLU A 455 -25.62 6.69 25.24
C GLU A 455 -25.52 8.23 25.29
N GLU A 456 -25.82 8.86 26.42
CA GLU A 456 -25.71 10.32 26.56
C GLU A 456 -24.27 10.84 26.40
N ILE A 457 -23.27 10.09 26.88
CA ILE A 457 -21.86 10.41 26.66
C ILE A 457 -21.51 10.33 25.16
N VAL A 458 -22.03 9.32 24.45
CA VAL A 458 -21.84 9.14 23.00
C VAL A 458 -22.55 10.25 22.21
N ARG A 459 -23.77 10.64 22.59
CA ARG A 459 -24.49 11.78 21.99
C ARG A 459 -23.69 13.07 22.15
N ARG A 460 -23.13 13.30 23.34
CA ARG A 460 -22.27 14.46 23.60
C ARG A 460 -21.01 14.47 22.75
N TYR A 461 -20.34 13.32 22.60
CA TYR A 461 -19.17 13.18 21.73
C TYR A 461 -19.53 13.52 20.28
N THR A 462 -20.60 12.94 19.75
CA THR A 462 -21.01 13.13 18.35
C THR A 462 -21.44 14.58 18.09
N GLY A 463 -22.27 15.14 18.97
CA GLY A 463 -22.69 16.54 18.88
C GLY A 463 -21.55 17.54 19.06
N TYR A 464 -20.41 17.12 19.65
CA TYR A 464 -19.20 17.95 19.66
C TYR A 464 -18.58 18.04 18.27
N PHE A 465 -18.56 16.93 17.51
CA PHE A 465 -18.05 16.92 16.14
C PHE A 465 -18.97 17.66 15.17
N ASN A 466 -20.31 17.65 15.33
CA ASN A 466 -21.20 18.54 14.56
C ASN A 466 -20.77 20.01 14.70
N LYS A 467 -20.64 20.48 15.95
CA LYS A 467 -20.21 21.86 16.25
C LYS A 467 -18.82 22.18 15.73
N LEU A 468 -17.95 21.18 15.65
CA LEU A 468 -16.60 21.33 15.13
C LEU A 468 -16.64 21.48 13.61
N ASN A 469 -17.43 20.63 12.95
CA ASN A 469 -17.65 20.65 11.51
C ASN A 469 -18.23 21.99 11.05
N ASP A 470 -19.30 22.46 11.71
CA ASP A 470 -19.95 23.74 11.42
C ASP A 470 -18.98 24.93 11.58
N ARG A 471 -18.10 24.85 12.57
CA ARG A 471 -17.14 25.92 12.87
C ARG A 471 -16.03 26.03 11.83
N TYR A 472 -15.66 24.91 11.20
CA TYR A 472 -14.47 24.77 10.38
C TYR A 472 -14.81 24.36 8.94
N GLU A 473 -15.83 25.00 8.36
CA GLU A 473 -16.17 24.91 6.94
C GLU A 473 -16.48 23.49 6.44
N GLU A 474 -17.18 22.69 7.26
CA GLU A 474 -17.63 21.34 6.86
C GLU A 474 -16.48 20.38 6.50
N PHE A 475 -15.33 20.47 7.20
CA PHE A 475 -14.15 19.64 6.94
C PHE A 475 -14.32 18.14 7.22
N VAL A 476 -15.41 17.70 7.85
CA VAL A 476 -15.63 16.28 8.11
C VAL A 476 -16.24 15.64 6.86
N GLU A 477 -15.38 15.03 6.05
CA GLU A 477 -15.80 14.24 4.89
C GLU A 477 -15.84 12.73 5.25
N THR A 478 -15.69 11.88 4.22
CA THR A 478 -15.80 10.43 4.38
C THR A 478 -14.69 9.87 5.26
N GLU A 479 -13.44 10.30 5.05
CA GLU A 479 -12.28 9.81 5.80
C GLU A 479 -12.33 10.27 7.27
N GLU A 480 -12.60 11.55 7.51
CA GLU A 480 -12.69 12.11 8.86
C GLU A 480 -13.86 11.52 9.64
N ARG A 481 -15.00 11.27 9.00
CA ARG A 481 -16.11 10.55 9.64
C ARG A 481 -15.67 9.16 10.09
N GLU A 482 -15.03 8.40 9.21
CA GLU A 482 -14.55 7.06 9.56
C GLU A 482 -13.58 7.12 10.75
N ASP A 483 -12.67 8.09 10.77
CA ASP A 483 -11.77 8.31 11.90
C ASP A 483 -12.50 8.59 13.22
N ILE A 484 -13.56 9.42 13.20
CA ILE A 484 -14.38 9.73 14.37
C ILE A 484 -15.08 8.47 14.89
N PHE A 485 -15.67 7.66 14.01
CA PHE A 485 -16.32 6.41 14.38
C PHE A 485 -15.31 5.39 14.93
N MET A 486 -14.13 5.28 14.32
CA MET A 486 -13.05 4.39 14.77
C MET A 486 -12.47 4.84 16.11
N ALA A 487 -12.36 6.15 16.35
CA ALA A 487 -11.99 6.69 17.65
C ALA A 487 -13.02 6.34 18.73
N MET A 488 -14.33 6.40 18.43
CA MET A 488 -15.37 5.95 19.36
C MET A 488 -15.32 4.44 19.59
N GLN A 489 -15.13 3.62 18.56
CA GLN A 489 -14.94 2.18 18.73
C GLN A 489 -13.77 1.88 19.68
N ARG A 490 -12.67 2.62 19.56
CA ARG A 490 -11.54 2.47 20.48
C ARG A 490 -11.92 2.83 21.93
N LEU A 491 -12.71 3.88 22.14
CA LEU A 491 -13.23 4.21 23.46
C LEU A 491 -14.14 3.11 24.02
N TYR A 492 -14.99 2.53 23.16
CA TYR A 492 -15.86 1.43 23.52
C TYR A 492 -15.07 0.21 23.98
N GLU A 493 -14.08 -0.21 23.21
CA GLU A 493 -13.25 -1.37 23.52
C GLU A 493 -12.42 -1.16 24.79
N GLU A 494 -11.78 0.01 24.94
CA GLU A 494 -10.93 0.32 26.09
C GLU A 494 -11.71 0.59 27.39
N CYS A 495 -12.83 1.31 27.32
CA CYS A 495 -13.54 1.77 28.52
C CYS A 495 -14.69 0.85 28.89
N ILE A 496 -15.49 0.41 27.92
CA ILE A 496 -16.74 -0.34 28.16
C ILE A 496 -16.45 -1.84 28.21
N LEU A 497 -15.70 -2.36 27.24
CA LEU A 497 -15.31 -3.78 27.25
C LEU A 497 -14.08 -4.06 28.13
N GLN A 498 -13.30 -3.03 28.46
CA GLN A 498 -12.03 -3.16 29.19
C GLN A 498 -11.04 -4.11 28.49
N GLY A 499 -11.12 -4.17 27.15
CA GLY A 499 -10.32 -5.05 26.31
C GLY A 499 -9.33 -4.27 25.43
N GLU A 500 -8.37 -5.00 24.85
CA GLU A 500 -7.53 -4.43 23.79
C GLU A 500 -8.31 -4.25 22.49
N TYR A 501 -7.91 -3.25 21.70
CA TYR A 501 -8.58 -2.89 20.46
C TYR A 501 -8.70 -4.09 19.49
N GLY A 502 -9.92 -4.45 19.10
CA GLY A 502 -10.23 -5.57 18.20
C GLY A 502 -10.08 -6.99 18.79
N GLN A 503 -10.18 -7.18 20.11
CA GLN A 503 -10.11 -8.50 20.76
C GLN A 503 -11.25 -8.81 21.76
N ALA A 504 -12.27 -7.97 21.85
CA ALA A 504 -13.17 -7.99 22.98
C ALA A 504 -14.46 -8.83 22.75
N ASP A 505 -14.91 -9.52 23.80
CA ASP A 505 -16.12 -10.36 23.83
C ASP A 505 -17.33 -9.50 24.22
N GLU A 506 -18.28 -9.32 23.31
CA GLU A 506 -19.43 -8.41 23.46
C GLU A 506 -20.48 -8.91 24.47
N ASN A 507 -20.39 -10.15 24.94
CA ASN A 507 -21.47 -10.83 25.67
C ASN A 507 -21.67 -10.38 27.13
N ALA A 508 -20.89 -9.43 27.65
CA ALA A 508 -20.98 -8.92 29.03
C ALA A 508 -21.11 -7.39 29.12
N ALA A 509 -21.24 -6.68 27.99
CA ALA A 509 -21.27 -5.22 27.95
C ALA A 509 -22.67 -4.65 28.25
N PRO A 510 -22.78 -3.47 28.90
CA PRO A 510 -24.06 -2.79 29.10
C PRO A 510 -24.69 -2.24 27.80
N VAL A 511 -23.89 -2.15 26.72
CA VAL A 511 -24.29 -1.71 25.38
C VAL A 511 -23.36 -2.34 24.35
N THR A 512 -23.88 -2.66 23.16
CA THR A 512 -23.09 -3.22 22.05
C THR A 512 -22.46 -2.12 21.19
N LEU A 513 -21.40 -2.43 20.44
CA LEU A 513 -20.78 -1.47 19.51
C LEU A 513 -21.78 -1.00 18.43
N SER A 514 -22.63 -1.90 17.94
CA SER A 514 -23.66 -1.55 16.94
C SER A 514 -24.67 -0.54 17.48
N GLU A 515 -25.01 -0.61 18.77
CA GLU A 515 -25.89 0.36 19.41
C GLU A 515 -25.19 1.72 19.58
N ILE A 516 -23.89 1.73 19.92
CA ILE A 516 -23.09 2.97 19.97
C ILE A 516 -23.08 3.64 18.60
N TRP A 517 -22.82 2.90 17.52
CA TRP A 517 -22.86 3.44 16.16
C TRP A 517 -24.24 3.98 15.78
N HIS A 518 -25.32 3.29 16.16
CA HIS A 518 -26.67 3.78 15.92
C HIS A 518 -26.92 5.13 16.60
N VAL A 519 -26.47 5.29 17.86
CA VAL A 519 -26.59 6.58 18.56
C VAL A 519 -25.78 7.68 17.88
N MET A 520 -24.59 7.37 17.34
CA MET A 520 -23.83 8.32 16.55
C MET A 520 -24.57 8.70 15.26
N ASP A 521 -25.10 7.73 14.52
CA ASP A 521 -25.89 7.97 13.30
C ASP A 521 -27.16 8.80 13.54
N GLU A 522 -27.81 8.64 14.70
CA GLU A 522 -28.96 9.47 15.08
C GLU A 522 -28.61 10.94 15.33
N VAL A 523 -27.39 11.22 15.77
CA VAL A 523 -26.97 12.55 16.24
C VAL A 523 -26.14 13.31 15.21
N ARG A 524 -25.34 12.59 14.41
CA ARG A 524 -24.50 13.22 13.40
C ARG A 524 -25.35 13.95 12.37
N GLU A 525 -24.85 15.09 11.92
CA GLU A 525 -25.50 15.89 10.89
C GLU A 525 -24.99 15.48 9.51
N ASN A 526 -24.81 16.41 8.57
CA ASN A 526 -24.45 16.12 7.19
C ASN A 526 -22.96 15.74 7.01
N TRP A 527 -22.45 14.80 7.82
CA TRP A 527 -21.13 14.19 7.66
C TRP A 527 -21.20 12.67 7.86
#